data_AF-A0A1E3NED3-F1
#
_entry.id   AF-A0A1E3NED3-F1
#
_cell.length_a   1.000
_cell.length_b   1.000
_cell.length_c   1.000
_cell.angle_alpha   90.00
_cell.angle_beta   90.00
_cell.angle_gamma   90.00
#
_symmetry.space_group_name_H-M   'P 1'
#
loop_
_entity.id
_entity.type
_entity.pdbx_description
1 polymer ?
#
loop_
_entity_poly.entity_id
_entity_poly.type
_entity_poly.pdbx_seq_one_letter_code
_entity_poly.pdbx_strand_id
1 'polypeptide(L)'
;MTGNSRVIVSSEEEEAEINIISNTDSNVFSKNKNKAEKAYQKHRQQYSVSSSTGWKKLLWLKQPYDDNYTDSSFLSQLKRNSTVVKYSYRKLVSDFSLVVLHLSLIMSVIVVFYGTYRLNWNPLKPAILSTTLTVAGFLFYVYLTEPSPPNFFETFKSSMLIILYLLTLSPVLKSLTNSTSSDSIWALSAWLSILNVMFNDYEIDFPKPVPKSNFSKNIAVSNAIVLASRLQSNASAFSFILFCIQACGLFPIFNNFTRRCDLQGFHYFQLTSIVLTVDVIVWYLFGLGWFIVWVSLHLMIVIVGPWYFLTLQKYKDELQGPWDPAKPILKSL
;
A
#
# COMPACT_ATOMS: atom_id res chain seq x y z
N MET A 1 34.43 -59.69 8.55
CA MET A 1 33.44 -58.66 8.92
C MET A 1 32.07 -59.20 8.57
N THR A 2 31.32 -59.51 9.62
CA THR A 2 29.85 -59.69 9.75
C THR A 2 29.00 -59.86 8.49
N GLY A 3 28.35 -61.04 8.43
CA GLY A 3 27.34 -61.38 7.45
C GLY A 3 26.00 -60.67 7.66
N ASN A 4 25.19 -60.68 6.60
CA ASN A 4 23.86 -60.08 6.59
C ASN A 4 22.86 -61.16 6.14
N SER A 5 22.14 -61.75 7.11
CA SER A 5 21.04 -62.67 6.86
C SER A 5 19.74 -61.89 6.76
N ARG A 6 19.03 -62.08 5.65
CA ARG A 6 17.61 -61.70 5.46
C ARG A 6 16.76 -62.36 6.56
N VAL A 7 15.95 -61.55 7.24
CA VAL A 7 14.76 -62.02 7.95
C VAL A 7 13.55 -61.53 7.17
N ILE A 8 12.78 -62.48 6.65
CA ILE A 8 11.44 -62.27 6.12
C ILE A 8 10.54 -62.30 7.36
N VAL A 9 10.00 -61.14 7.76
CA VAL A 9 8.94 -61.06 8.76
C VAL A 9 7.60 -61.09 8.01
N SER A 10 6.70 -61.94 8.48
CA SER A 10 5.43 -62.31 7.86
C SER A 10 4.42 -61.17 7.82
N SER A 11 3.75 -61.01 6.67
CA SER A 11 2.69 -60.01 6.42
C SER A 11 1.47 -60.12 7.34
N GLU A 12 1.28 -61.23 8.05
CA GLU A 12 0.15 -61.44 8.98
C GLU A 12 0.33 -60.69 10.33
N GLU A 13 1.55 -60.46 10.80
CA GLU A 13 1.79 -59.71 12.05
C GLU A 13 1.58 -58.19 11.84
N GLU A 14 1.92 -57.68 10.66
CA GLU A 14 1.74 -56.26 10.30
C GLU A 14 0.25 -55.92 10.06
N GLU A 15 -0.53 -56.82 9.43
CA GLU A 15 -1.99 -56.65 9.32
C GLU A 15 -2.71 -56.77 10.67
N ALA A 16 -2.21 -57.60 11.59
CA ALA A 16 -2.75 -57.70 12.95
C ALA A 16 -2.48 -56.43 13.77
N GLU A 17 -1.26 -55.86 13.71
CA GLU A 17 -0.95 -54.59 14.37
C GLU A 17 -1.74 -53.42 13.78
N ILE A 18 -1.90 -53.33 12.46
CA ILE A 18 -2.69 -52.26 11.81
C ILE A 18 -4.19 -52.38 12.16
N ASN A 19 -4.74 -53.60 12.24
CA ASN A 19 -6.12 -53.81 12.67
C ASN A 19 -6.34 -53.55 14.17
N ILE A 20 -5.33 -53.80 15.02
CA ILE A 20 -5.39 -53.46 16.44
C ILE A 20 -5.29 -51.94 16.62
N ILE A 21 -4.38 -51.25 15.95
CA ILE A 21 -4.21 -49.79 16.04
C ILE A 21 -5.46 -49.06 15.52
N SER A 22 -6.02 -49.48 14.36
CA SER A 22 -7.25 -48.88 13.81
C SER A 22 -8.50 -49.15 14.65
N ASN A 23 -8.65 -50.34 15.27
CA ASN A 23 -9.72 -50.61 16.22
C ASN A 23 -9.54 -49.86 17.55
N THR A 24 -8.30 -49.63 17.97
CA THR A 24 -8.03 -48.88 19.20
C THR A 24 -8.31 -47.40 18.99
N ASP A 25 -7.90 -46.82 17.85
CA ASP A 25 -8.17 -45.43 17.51
C ASP A 25 -9.65 -45.15 17.25
N SER A 26 -10.39 -46.06 16.58
CA SER A 26 -11.83 -45.92 16.38
C SER A 26 -12.63 -46.03 17.69
N ASN A 27 -12.21 -46.91 18.61
CA ASN A 27 -12.81 -47.02 19.94
C ASN A 27 -12.47 -45.83 20.85
N VAL A 28 -11.25 -45.28 20.76
CA VAL A 28 -10.87 -44.06 21.48
C VAL A 28 -11.61 -42.85 20.91
N PHE A 29 -11.74 -42.74 19.59
CA PHE A 29 -12.47 -41.67 18.92
C PHE A 29 -13.97 -41.74 19.22
N SER A 30 -14.58 -42.92 19.20
CA SER A 30 -16.00 -43.11 19.55
C SER A 30 -16.26 -42.85 21.03
N LYS A 31 -15.36 -43.25 21.93
CA LYS A 31 -15.45 -42.97 23.37
C LYS A 31 -15.27 -41.49 23.68
N ASN A 32 -14.37 -40.80 22.98
CA ASN A 32 -14.19 -39.36 23.09
C ASN A 32 -15.38 -38.58 22.52
N LYS A 33 -15.95 -39.04 21.39
CA LYS A 33 -17.18 -38.48 20.81
C LYS A 33 -18.37 -38.65 21.76
N ASN A 34 -18.57 -39.83 22.32
CA ASN A 34 -19.62 -40.09 23.30
C ASN A 34 -19.43 -39.30 24.60
N LYS A 35 -18.19 -39.09 25.04
CA LYS A 35 -17.87 -38.27 26.22
C LYS A 35 -18.12 -36.79 25.94
N ALA A 36 -17.78 -36.30 24.74
CA ALA A 36 -18.06 -34.95 24.29
C ALA A 36 -19.58 -34.72 24.13
N GLU A 37 -20.31 -35.67 23.55
CA GLU A 37 -21.77 -35.62 23.42
C GLU A 37 -22.47 -35.66 24.79
N LYS A 38 -22.01 -36.49 25.72
CA LYS A 38 -22.51 -36.51 27.10
C LYS A 38 -22.18 -35.21 27.84
N ALA A 39 -20.99 -34.64 27.65
CA ALA A 39 -20.63 -33.34 28.22
C ALA A 39 -21.49 -32.20 27.63
N TYR A 40 -21.75 -32.24 26.32
CA TYR A 40 -22.62 -31.32 25.62
C TYR A 40 -24.09 -31.44 26.07
N GLN A 41 -24.60 -32.66 26.24
CA GLN A 41 -25.95 -32.93 26.77
C GLN A 41 -26.08 -32.52 28.24
N LYS A 42 -25.04 -32.73 29.06
CA LYS A 42 -25.01 -32.29 30.46
C LYS A 42 -24.98 -30.76 30.56
N HIS A 43 -24.20 -30.08 29.71
CA HIS A 43 -24.28 -28.63 29.57
C HIS A 43 -25.66 -28.18 29.08
N ARG A 44 -26.28 -28.87 28.11
CA ARG A 44 -27.62 -28.56 27.58
C ARG A 44 -28.71 -28.64 28.66
N GLN A 45 -28.65 -29.64 29.54
CA GLN A 45 -29.60 -29.80 30.65
C GLN A 45 -29.37 -28.79 31.78
N GLN A 46 -28.13 -28.35 32.01
CA GLN A 46 -27.81 -27.34 33.02
C GLN A 46 -28.30 -25.93 32.65
N TYR A 47 -28.58 -25.66 31.38
CA TYR A 47 -29.11 -24.38 30.89
C TYR A 47 -30.60 -24.41 30.54
N SER A 48 -31.27 -25.57 30.59
CA SER A 48 -32.72 -25.63 30.46
C SER A 48 -33.36 -25.36 31.82
N VAL A 49 -34.07 -24.24 31.91
CA VAL A 49 -34.93 -23.78 33.01
C VAL A 49 -34.25 -22.85 34.04
N SER A 50 -34.25 -21.56 33.70
CA SER A 50 -34.59 -20.50 34.67
C SER A 50 -35.54 -19.51 33.98
N SER A 51 -36.83 -19.61 34.30
CA SER A 51 -37.92 -18.85 33.67
C SER A 51 -38.07 -17.43 34.21
N SER A 52 -36.96 -16.74 34.52
CA SER A 52 -37.00 -15.35 34.99
C SER A 52 -35.74 -14.55 34.71
N THR A 53 -34.82 -15.06 33.89
CA THR A 53 -33.62 -14.29 33.52
C THR A 53 -33.89 -13.58 32.20
N GLY A 54 -33.75 -12.25 32.21
CA GLY A 54 -33.88 -11.43 31.00
C GLY A 54 -32.96 -11.93 29.89
N TRP A 55 -33.35 -11.67 28.64
CA TRP A 55 -32.58 -12.04 27.46
C TRP A 55 -31.10 -11.65 27.59
N LYS A 56 -30.19 -12.53 27.17
CA LYS A 56 -28.74 -12.30 27.28
C LYS A 56 -28.11 -12.17 25.90
N LYS A 57 -27.26 -11.16 25.73
CA LYS A 57 -26.51 -10.93 24.49
C LYS A 57 -25.28 -11.83 24.36
N LEU A 58 -25.49 -13.13 24.20
CA LEU A 58 -24.43 -14.11 23.99
C LEU A 58 -24.75 -14.94 22.76
N LEU A 59 -23.83 -14.94 21.79
CA LEU A 59 -23.96 -15.73 20.58
C LEU A 59 -23.95 -17.23 20.94
N TRP A 60 -24.84 -18.02 20.32
CA TRP A 60 -24.97 -19.49 20.48
C TRP A 60 -25.47 -20.01 21.84
N LEU A 61 -25.89 -19.12 22.76
CA LEU A 61 -26.56 -19.55 24.00
C LEU A 61 -28.03 -19.86 23.71
N LYS A 62 -28.50 -21.09 24.01
CA LYS A 62 -29.93 -21.43 23.91
C LYS A 62 -30.71 -20.71 25.01
N GLN A 63 -31.70 -19.91 24.62
CA GLN A 63 -32.54 -19.11 25.50
C GLN A 63 -34.02 -19.29 25.13
N PRO A 64 -34.98 -19.02 26.03
CA PRO A 64 -36.42 -19.15 25.76
C PRO A 64 -36.95 -17.95 24.95
N TYR A 65 -36.23 -17.53 23.92
CA TYR A 65 -36.59 -16.44 23.04
C TYR A 65 -36.36 -16.89 21.60
N ASP A 66 -37.21 -16.44 20.68
CA ASP A 66 -37.10 -16.77 19.25
C ASP A 66 -35.76 -16.28 18.67
N ASP A 67 -35.30 -16.92 17.59
CA ASP A 67 -34.03 -16.56 16.94
C ASP A 67 -34.00 -15.12 16.40
N ASN A 68 -35.17 -14.54 16.11
CA ASN A 68 -35.34 -13.15 15.68
C ASN A 68 -35.74 -12.18 16.82
N TYR A 69 -35.77 -12.65 18.07
CA TYR A 69 -36.10 -11.82 19.21
C TYR A 69 -35.07 -10.70 19.38
N THR A 70 -35.56 -9.46 19.46
CA THR A 70 -34.76 -8.27 19.71
C THR A 70 -35.16 -7.68 21.05
N ASP A 71 -34.20 -7.54 21.97
CA ASP A 71 -34.49 -7.00 23.29
C ASP A 71 -34.91 -5.52 23.23
N SER A 72 -35.79 -5.10 24.15
CA SER A 72 -36.27 -3.70 24.21
C SER A 72 -35.15 -2.68 24.41
N SER A 73 -34.04 -3.08 25.04
CA SER A 73 -32.85 -2.24 25.22
C SER A 73 -31.96 -2.15 23.97
N PHE A 74 -32.28 -2.85 22.88
CA PHE A 74 -31.43 -2.91 21.68
C PHE A 74 -31.11 -1.53 21.10
N LEU A 75 -32.14 -0.71 20.84
CA LEU A 75 -31.95 0.63 20.30
C LEU A 75 -31.32 1.60 21.32
N SER A 76 -31.49 1.36 22.62
CA SER A 76 -30.85 2.20 23.65
C SER A 76 -29.32 2.05 23.69
N GLN A 77 -28.79 0.98 23.09
CA GLN A 77 -27.35 0.73 23.03
C GLN A 77 -26.69 1.27 21.75
N LEU A 78 -27.47 1.90 20.87
CA LEU A 78 -26.99 2.51 19.63
C LEU A 78 -26.11 3.72 19.95
N LYS A 79 -24.85 3.69 19.53
CA LYS A 79 -23.91 4.80 19.62
C LYS A 79 -23.78 5.46 18.26
N ARG A 80 -24.06 6.75 18.18
CA ARG A 80 -23.88 7.52 16.95
C ARG A 80 -22.54 8.26 17.01
N ASN A 81 -21.74 8.13 15.96
CA ASN A 81 -20.50 8.87 15.74
C ASN A 81 -19.42 8.72 16.83
N SER A 82 -19.39 7.60 17.56
CA SER A 82 -18.40 7.36 18.62
C SER A 82 -16.96 7.23 18.14
N THR A 83 -16.73 6.91 16.86
CA THR A 83 -15.38 6.74 16.26
C THR A 83 -14.98 7.91 15.35
N VAL A 84 -15.75 9.01 15.32
CA VAL A 84 -15.42 10.16 14.46
C VAL A 84 -14.21 10.92 15.02
N VAL A 85 -13.06 10.75 14.37
CA VAL A 85 -11.83 11.51 14.65
C VAL A 85 -11.97 12.93 14.11
N LYS A 86 -11.83 13.94 14.97
CA LYS A 86 -11.81 15.35 14.55
C LYS A 86 -10.41 15.71 14.04
N TYR A 87 -10.33 16.17 12.80
CA TYR A 87 -9.07 16.60 12.20
C TYR A 87 -8.88 18.11 12.39
N SER A 88 -7.64 18.54 12.66
CA SER A 88 -7.30 19.95 12.64
C SER A 88 -7.06 20.40 11.19
N TYR A 89 -7.45 21.63 10.85
CA TYR A 89 -7.26 22.17 9.51
C TYR A 89 -5.78 22.14 9.08
N ARG A 90 -4.86 22.50 10.00
CA ARG A 90 -3.41 22.48 9.71
C ARG A 90 -2.88 21.09 9.36
N LYS A 91 -3.37 20.05 10.05
CA LYS A 91 -2.99 18.68 9.73
C LYS A 91 -3.49 18.28 8.34
N LEU A 92 -4.74 18.62 8.01
CA LEU A 92 -5.29 18.37 6.68
C LEU A 92 -4.52 19.13 5.59
N VAL A 93 -4.14 20.40 5.82
CA VAL A 93 -3.28 21.14 4.89
C VAL A 93 -1.96 20.40 4.64
N SER A 94 -1.33 19.87 5.69
CA SER A 94 -0.12 19.05 5.55
C SER A 94 -0.39 17.76 4.76
N ASP A 95 -1.51 17.07 5.00
CA ASP A 95 -1.85 15.83 4.31
C ASP A 95 -2.18 16.08 2.82
N PHE A 96 -2.94 17.13 2.51
CA PHE A 96 -3.26 17.53 1.13
C PHE A 96 -2.02 18.06 0.38
N SER A 97 -1.01 18.58 1.07
CA SER A 97 0.25 18.99 0.44
C SER A 97 0.99 17.82 -0.22
N LEU A 98 0.78 16.57 0.25
CA LEU A 98 1.33 15.38 -0.39
C LEU A 98 0.73 15.14 -1.78
N VAL A 99 -0.53 15.52 -1.99
CA VAL A 99 -1.18 15.45 -3.30
C VAL A 99 -0.51 16.42 -4.27
N VAL A 100 -0.21 17.64 -3.81
CA VAL A 100 0.54 18.64 -4.58
C VAL A 100 1.97 18.19 -4.88
N LEU A 101 2.65 17.57 -3.92
CA LEU A 101 3.96 16.97 -4.15
C LEU A 101 3.90 15.92 -5.26
N HIS A 102 2.91 15.02 -5.19
CA HIS A 102 2.77 13.97 -6.19
C HIS A 102 2.46 14.53 -7.58
N LEU A 103 1.56 15.51 -7.68
CA LEU A 103 1.28 16.23 -8.92
C LEU A 103 2.54 16.90 -9.49
N SER A 104 3.36 17.51 -8.62
CA SER A 104 4.62 18.13 -9.03
C SER A 104 5.63 17.10 -9.55
N LEU A 105 5.71 15.90 -8.95
CA LEU A 105 6.55 14.82 -9.46
C LEU A 105 6.09 14.34 -10.84
N ILE A 106 4.79 14.15 -11.04
CA ILE A 106 4.22 13.77 -12.34
C ILE A 106 4.50 14.86 -13.38
N MET A 107 4.30 16.13 -13.04
CA MET A 107 4.64 17.23 -13.94
C MET A 107 6.12 17.33 -14.23
N SER A 108 7.00 17.01 -13.28
CA SER A 108 8.45 16.94 -13.53
C SER A 108 8.78 15.91 -14.63
N VAL A 109 8.10 14.76 -14.62
CA VAL A 109 8.24 13.72 -15.66
C VAL A 109 7.77 14.25 -17.01
N ILE A 110 6.60 14.91 -17.07
CA ILE A 110 6.04 15.47 -18.30
C ILE A 110 6.94 16.57 -18.87
N VAL A 111 7.45 17.46 -18.01
CA VAL A 111 8.35 18.56 -18.37
C VAL A 111 9.69 18.05 -18.89
N VAL A 112 10.31 17.09 -18.21
CA VAL A 112 11.56 16.48 -18.66
C VAL A 112 11.36 15.78 -20.00
N PHE A 113 10.25 15.03 -20.16
CA PHE A 113 9.90 14.42 -21.44
C PHE A 113 9.72 15.46 -22.54
N TYR A 114 8.90 16.49 -22.31
CA TYR A 114 8.62 17.54 -23.28
C TYR A 114 9.91 18.27 -23.70
N GLY A 115 10.77 18.61 -22.74
CA GLY A 115 12.06 19.22 -23.01
C GLY A 115 12.98 18.33 -23.86
N THR A 116 13.05 17.03 -23.57
CA THR A 116 13.85 16.11 -24.39
C THR A 116 13.22 15.88 -25.77
N TYR A 117 11.90 15.74 -25.86
CA TYR A 117 11.18 15.42 -27.10
C TYR A 117 11.06 16.59 -28.08
N ARG A 118 10.80 17.81 -27.59
CA ARG A 118 10.59 19.01 -28.43
C ARG A 118 11.77 19.97 -28.43
N LEU A 119 12.47 20.11 -27.31
CA LEU A 119 13.51 21.14 -27.11
C LEU A 119 14.93 20.58 -27.17
N ASN A 120 15.09 19.30 -27.52
CA ASN A 120 16.38 18.59 -27.59
C ASN A 120 17.20 18.70 -26.29
N TRP A 121 16.54 18.76 -25.13
CA TRP A 121 17.24 18.75 -23.84
C TRP A 121 17.98 17.44 -23.66
N ASN A 122 19.22 17.52 -23.15
CA ASN A 122 20.01 16.35 -22.84
C ASN A 122 19.38 15.60 -21.63
N PRO A 123 18.82 14.39 -21.83
CA PRO A 123 18.13 13.64 -20.78
C PRO A 123 19.09 13.06 -19.73
N LEU A 124 20.40 13.09 -20.00
CA LEU A 124 21.42 12.66 -19.04
C LEU A 124 21.48 13.61 -17.84
N LYS A 125 21.23 14.91 -18.03
CA LYS A 125 21.28 15.92 -16.96
C LYS A 125 20.29 15.63 -15.83
N PRO A 126 18.96 15.50 -16.08
CA PRO A 126 18.01 15.17 -15.02
C PRO A 126 18.28 13.79 -14.42
N ALA A 127 18.71 12.79 -15.21
CA ALA A 127 19.02 11.45 -14.72
C ALA A 127 20.23 11.41 -13.77
N ILE A 128 21.30 12.14 -14.08
CA ILE A 128 22.46 12.27 -13.20
C ILE A 128 22.06 12.99 -11.92
N LEU A 129 21.33 14.10 -12.03
CA LEU A 129 20.85 14.85 -10.88
C LEU A 129 20.00 13.96 -9.94
N SER A 130 18.99 13.28 -10.48
CA SER A 130 18.14 12.38 -9.68
C SER A 130 18.92 11.21 -9.09
N THR A 131 19.91 10.67 -9.80
CA THR A 131 20.78 9.61 -9.28
C THR A 131 21.62 10.11 -8.12
N THR A 132 22.25 11.29 -8.24
CA THR A 132 23.04 11.88 -7.14
C THR A 132 22.18 12.15 -5.91
N LEU A 133 20.96 12.67 -6.09
CA LEU A 133 20.01 12.88 -4.99
C LEU A 133 19.55 11.57 -4.36
N THR A 134 19.34 10.52 -5.16
CA THR A 134 18.95 9.19 -4.67
C THR A 134 20.07 8.55 -3.83
N VAL A 135 21.32 8.65 -4.29
CA VAL A 135 22.48 8.16 -3.55
C VAL A 135 22.66 8.95 -2.25
N ALA A 136 22.58 10.28 -2.29
CA ALA A 136 22.64 11.12 -1.10
C ALA A 136 21.52 10.81 -0.10
N GLY A 137 20.28 10.62 -0.59
CA GLY A 137 19.14 10.20 0.22
C GLY A 137 19.32 8.81 0.84
N PHE A 138 19.93 7.88 0.11
CA PHE A 138 20.26 6.55 0.64
C PHE A 138 21.35 6.62 1.73
N LEU A 139 22.40 7.41 1.54
CA LEU A 139 23.41 7.62 2.58
C LEU A 139 22.80 8.28 3.84
N PHE A 140 21.90 9.24 3.64
CA PHE A 140 21.14 9.85 4.73
C PHE A 140 20.23 8.84 5.45
N TYR A 141 19.58 7.93 4.70
CA TYR A 141 18.79 6.84 5.26
C TYR A 141 19.64 5.88 6.10
N VAL A 142 20.82 5.49 5.61
CA VAL A 142 21.77 4.64 6.35
C VAL A 142 22.18 5.31 7.65
N TYR A 143 22.57 6.59 7.59
CA TYR A 143 23.01 7.35 8.76
C TYR A 143 21.95 7.46 9.87
N LEU A 144 20.69 7.69 9.50
CA LEU A 144 19.59 7.84 10.46
C LEU A 144 19.07 6.51 11.03
N THR A 145 19.48 5.37 10.49
CA THR A 145 18.99 4.03 10.89
C THR A 145 20.00 3.26 11.76
N GLU A 146 21.06 3.91 12.26
CA GLU A 146 21.93 3.32 13.29
C GLU A 146 21.12 3.08 14.58
N PRO A 147 21.13 1.87 15.19
CA PRO A 147 22.18 0.85 15.16
C PRO A 147 21.95 -0.35 14.20
N SER A 148 20.86 -0.40 13.43
CA SER A 148 20.53 -1.50 12.52
C SER A 148 20.46 -1.01 11.06
N PRO A 149 21.58 -0.59 10.46
CA PRO A 149 21.58 -0.08 9.10
C PRO A 149 21.21 -1.17 8.09
N PRO A 150 20.61 -0.80 6.95
CA PRO A 150 20.40 -1.74 5.85
C PRO A 150 21.73 -2.28 5.33
N ASN A 151 21.71 -3.50 4.77
CA ASN A 151 22.88 -4.07 4.10
C ASN A 151 23.24 -3.23 2.86
N PHE A 152 24.27 -2.39 2.98
CA PHE A 152 24.73 -1.51 1.91
C PHE A 152 25.06 -2.30 0.63
N PHE A 153 25.80 -3.40 0.76
CA PHE A 153 26.24 -4.21 -0.38
C PHE A 153 25.06 -4.89 -1.10
N GLU A 154 24.05 -5.37 -0.37
CA GLU A 154 22.86 -5.98 -0.97
C GLU A 154 22.03 -4.95 -1.73
N THR A 155 21.89 -3.75 -1.16
CA THR A 155 21.18 -2.64 -1.82
C THR A 155 21.93 -2.18 -3.06
N PHE A 156 23.26 -2.02 -2.96
CA PHE A 156 24.12 -1.68 -4.10
C PHE A 156 24.01 -2.72 -5.22
N LYS A 157 24.16 -4.02 -4.88
CA LYS A 157 24.01 -5.13 -5.82
C LYS A 157 22.65 -5.08 -6.53
N SER A 158 21.56 -4.90 -5.78
CA SER A 158 20.21 -4.83 -6.32
C SER A 158 20.03 -3.62 -7.24
N SER A 159 20.54 -2.45 -6.84
CA SER A 159 20.49 -1.23 -7.66
C SER A 159 21.26 -1.36 -8.97
N MET A 160 22.44 -1.99 -8.94
CA MET A 160 23.26 -2.23 -10.12
C MET A 160 22.58 -3.21 -11.08
N LEU A 161 21.94 -4.26 -10.55
CA LEU A 161 21.13 -5.18 -11.35
C LEU A 161 19.98 -4.45 -12.04
N ILE A 162 19.23 -3.61 -11.31
CA ILE A 162 18.12 -2.83 -11.89
C ILE A 162 18.62 -1.92 -13.01
N ILE A 163 19.74 -1.22 -12.81
CA ILE A 163 20.34 -0.34 -13.82
C ILE A 163 20.75 -1.14 -15.06
N LEU A 164 21.39 -2.29 -14.88
CA LEU A 164 21.79 -3.17 -15.98
C LEU A 164 20.58 -3.72 -16.75
N TYR A 165 19.54 -4.16 -16.05
CA TYR A 165 18.29 -4.59 -16.68
C TYR A 165 17.63 -3.46 -17.47
N LEU A 166 17.55 -2.25 -16.90
CA LEU A 166 17.02 -1.09 -17.63
C LEU A 166 17.86 -0.73 -18.85
N LEU A 167 19.19 -0.80 -18.75
CA LEU A 167 20.09 -0.49 -19.86
C LEU A 167 19.92 -1.48 -21.02
N THR A 168 19.86 -2.78 -20.71
CA THR A 168 19.69 -3.86 -21.69
C THR A 168 18.29 -3.91 -22.29
N LEU A 169 17.25 -3.65 -21.48
CA LEU A 169 15.86 -3.65 -21.94
C LEU A 169 15.43 -2.32 -22.57
N SER A 170 16.20 -1.24 -22.42
CA SER A 170 15.84 0.10 -22.95
C SER A 170 15.43 0.10 -24.43
N PRO A 171 16.13 -0.58 -25.35
CA PRO A 171 15.71 -0.64 -26.76
C PRO A 171 14.32 -1.29 -26.94
N VAL A 172 14.01 -2.30 -26.13
CA VAL A 172 12.72 -3.02 -26.14
C VAL A 172 11.62 -2.15 -25.53
N LEU A 173 11.87 -1.51 -24.40
CA LEU A 173 10.92 -0.61 -23.74
C LEU A 173 10.57 0.58 -24.65
N LYS A 174 11.56 1.13 -25.34
CA LYS A 174 11.36 2.18 -26.33
C LYS A 174 10.56 1.68 -27.55
N SER A 175 10.83 0.48 -28.06
CA SER A 175 10.16 0.01 -29.28
C SER A 175 8.71 -0.44 -29.05
N LEU A 176 8.33 -0.77 -27.81
CA LEU A 176 7.03 -1.36 -27.46
C LEU A 176 5.81 -0.61 -28.00
N THR A 177 5.81 0.71 -27.88
CA THR A 177 4.68 1.57 -28.32
C THR A 177 5.09 2.48 -29.48
N ASN A 178 6.16 2.13 -30.20
CA ASN A 178 6.71 2.98 -31.25
C ASN A 178 5.80 3.06 -32.50
N SER A 179 4.96 2.04 -32.72
CA SER A 179 3.97 1.99 -33.80
C SER A 179 2.71 2.83 -33.52
N THR A 180 2.51 3.26 -32.27
CA THR A 180 1.37 4.09 -31.88
C THR A 180 1.60 5.55 -32.29
N SER A 181 0.52 6.23 -32.68
CA SER A 181 0.58 7.66 -33.03
C SER A 181 0.98 8.53 -31.83
N SER A 182 1.68 9.64 -32.09
CA SER A 182 2.12 10.55 -31.02
C SER A 182 0.94 11.17 -30.26
N ASP A 183 -0.15 11.51 -30.94
CA ASP A 183 -1.34 12.09 -30.31
C ASP A 183 -2.00 11.11 -29.34
N SER A 184 -2.09 9.83 -29.74
CA SER A 184 -2.56 8.76 -28.86
C SER A 184 -1.64 8.55 -27.66
N ILE A 185 -0.32 8.71 -27.81
CA ILE A 185 0.65 8.61 -26.72
C ILE A 185 0.47 9.73 -25.69
N TRP A 186 0.26 10.97 -26.13
CA TRP A 186 -0.07 12.09 -25.23
C TRP A 186 -1.39 11.85 -24.49
N ALA A 187 -2.42 11.36 -25.19
CA ALA A 187 -3.71 11.03 -24.56
C ALA A 187 -3.59 9.89 -23.54
N LEU A 188 -2.84 8.82 -23.87
CA LEU A 188 -2.60 7.71 -22.95
C LEU A 188 -1.82 8.18 -21.71
N SER A 189 -0.80 9.02 -21.91
CA SER A 189 -0.01 9.56 -20.81
C SER A 189 -0.84 10.43 -19.86
N ALA A 190 -1.77 11.24 -20.40
CA ALA A 190 -2.71 12.02 -19.60
C ALA A 190 -3.60 11.10 -18.75
N TRP A 191 -4.18 10.06 -19.34
CA TRP A 191 -4.98 9.07 -18.60
C TRP A 191 -4.18 8.32 -17.55
N LEU A 192 -2.97 7.83 -17.88
CA LEU A 192 -2.10 7.16 -16.94
C LEU A 192 -1.72 8.08 -15.78
N SER A 193 -1.49 9.37 -16.03
CA SER A 193 -1.21 10.36 -14.99
C SER A 193 -2.42 10.58 -14.06
N ILE A 194 -3.64 10.66 -14.62
CA ILE A 194 -4.88 10.76 -13.83
C ILE A 194 -5.06 9.52 -12.96
N LEU A 195 -4.95 8.32 -13.54
CA LEU A 195 -5.07 7.06 -12.80
C LEU A 195 -3.98 6.95 -11.73
N ASN A 196 -2.76 7.44 -12.02
CA ASN A 196 -1.68 7.45 -11.07
C ASN A 196 -2.01 8.30 -9.84
N VAL A 197 -2.57 9.51 -10.02
CA VAL A 197 -3.03 10.35 -8.91
C VAL A 197 -4.17 9.67 -8.13
N MET A 198 -5.15 9.08 -8.82
CA MET A 198 -6.31 8.47 -8.18
C MET A 198 -5.98 7.24 -7.34
N PHE A 199 -5.08 6.39 -7.82
CA PHE A 199 -4.72 5.14 -7.16
C PHE A 199 -3.47 5.24 -6.28
N ASN A 200 -2.90 6.43 -6.13
CA ASN A 200 -1.78 6.61 -5.24
C ASN A 200 -2.24 6.58 -3.78
N ASP A 201 -1.52 5.80 -2.99
CA ASP A 201 -1.72 5.77 -1.56
C ASP A 201 -0.98 6.97 -0.93
N TYR A 202 -1.76 7.93 -0.43
CA TYR A 202 -1.26 9.11 0.27
C TYR A 202 -1.16 8.89 1.79
N GLU A 203 -1.45 7.68 2.27
CA GLU A 203 -1.39 7.37 3.70
C GLU A 203 0.04 7.45 4.24
N ILE A 204 0.15 8.03 5.43
CA ILE A 204 1.37 7.99 6.25
C ILE A 204 1.38 6.62 6.90
N ASP A 205 2.46 5.88 6.76
CA ASP A 205 2.63 4.59 7.44
C ASP A 205 2.39 4.69 8.94
N PHE A 206 1.18 4.36 9.37
CA PHE A 206 0.90 3.98 10.74
C PHE A 206 1.39 2.54 10.93
N PRO A 207 1.74 2.11 12.16
CA PRO A 207 2.39 0.83 12.44
C PRO A 207 1.57 -0.44 12.10
N LYS A 208 0.51 -0.34 11.31
CA LYS A 208 -0.29 -1.50 10.90
C LYS A 208 0.35 -2.15 9.67
N PRO A 209 0.59 -3.48 9.68
CA PRO A 209 1.12 -4.21 8.55
C PRO A 209 0.01 -4.43 7.50
N VAL A 210 -0.39 -3.37 6.80
CA VAL A 210 -1.28 -3.50 5.65
C VAL A 210 -0.40 -3.71 4.41
N PRO A 211 -0.62 -4.79 3.63
CA PRO A 211 0.13 -4.99 2.40
C PRO A 211 -0.13 -3.83 1.44
N LYS A 212 0.93 -3.11 1.07
CA LYS A 212 0.84 -1.96 0.16
C LYS A 212 0.65 -2.44 -1.28
N SER A 213 -0.36 -1.87 -1.94
CA SER A 213 -0.54 -2.08 -3.37
C SER A 213 0.57 -1.36 -4.15
N ASN A 214 1.28 -2.08 -5.02
CA ASN A 214 2.25 -1.49 -5.95
C ASN A 214 1.59 -0.96 -7.23
N PHE A 215 0.26 -0.85 -7.27
CA PHE A 215 -0.49 -0.50 -8.46
C PHE A 215 -0.16 0.90 -9.00
N SER A 216 -0.14 1.93 -8.14
CA SER A 216 0.27 3.29 -8.54
C SER A 216 1.66 3.31 -9.16
N LYS A 217 2.65 2.65 -8.53
CA LYS A 217 4.03 2.58 -9.06
C LYS A 217 4.09 1.94 -10.45
N ASN A 218 3.32 0.88 -10.67
CA ASN A 218 3.22 0.24 -11.99
C ASN A 218 2.60 1.16 -13.05
N ILE A 219 1.60 1.96 -12.68
CA ILE A 219 1.03 2.99 -13.56
C ILE A 219 2.08 4.05 -13.91
N ALA A 220 2.84 4.54 -12.92
CA ALA A 220 3.90 5.53 -13.15
C ALA A 220 4.99 5.00 -14.11
N VAL A 221 5.45 3.75 -13.90
CA VAL A 221 6.41 3.09 -14.80
C VAL A 221 5.82 2.88 -16.20
N SER A 222 4.54 2.49 -16.30
CA SER A 222 3.86 2.34 -17.59
C SER A 222 3.77 3.68 -18.34
N ASN A 223 3.49 4.77 -17.63
CA ASN A 223 3.50 6.12 -18.20
C ASN A 223 4.89 6.50 -18.73
N ALA A 224 5.93 6.24 -17.95
CA ALA A 224 7.32 6.48 -18.36
C ALA A 224 7.71 5.69 -19.62
N ILE A 225 7.32 4.42 -19.72
CA ILE A 225 7.61 3.57 -20.89
C ILE A 225 6.90 4.09 -22.15
N VAL A 226 5.63 4.45 -22.02
CA VAL A 226 4.82 4.99 -23.14
C VAL A 226 5.44 6.27 -23.67
N LEU A 227 5.82 7.20 -22.79
CA LEU A 227 6.50 8.43 -23.17
C LEU A 227 7.89 8.16 -23.78
N ALA A 228 8.69 7.27 -23.17
CA ALA A 228 10.04 6.94 -23.64
C ALA A 228 10.09 6.43 -25.09
N SER A 229 9.00 5.82 -25.58
CA SER A 229 8.89 5.33 -26.96
C SER A 229 9.03 6.39 -28.05
N ARG A 230 8.88 7.67 -27.70
CA ARG A 230 9.04 8.82 -28.61
C ARG A 230 10.45 9.40 -28.62
N LEU A 231 11.34 8.93 -27.77
CA LEU A 231 12.70 9.45 -27.67
C LEU A 231 13.60 8.82 -28.75
N GLN A 232 14.41 9.65 -29.42
CA GLN A 232 15.16 9.24 -30.60
C GLN A 232 16.25 8.20 -30.30
N SER A 233 16.92 8.27 -29.14
CA SER A 233 18.04 7.38 -28.76
C SER A 233 17.66 6.39 -27.67
N ASN A 234 18.28 5.21 -27.69
CA ASN A 234 18.12 4.21 -26.62
C ASN A 234 18.75 4.71 -25.31
N ALA A 235 19.80 5.53 -25.40
CA ALA A 235 20.39 6.19 -24.24
C ALA A 235 19.42 7.22 -23.63
N SER A 236 18.72 7.99 -24.47
CA SER A 236 17.70 8.94 -23.98
C SER A 236 16.53 8.25 -23.30
N ALA A 237 16.05 7.12 -23.86
CA ALA A 237 15.00 6.31 -23.25
C ALA A 237 15.44 5.74 -21.90
N PHE A 238 16.66 5.20 -21.83
CA PHE A 238 17.23 4.69 -20.59
C PHE A 238 17.32 5.78 -19.50
N SER A 239 17.91 6.94 -19.82
CA SER A 239 18.06 8.04 -18.85
C SER A 239 16.71 8.58 -18.38
N PHE A 240 15.75 8.71 -19.28
CA PHE A 240 14.41 9.18 -18.95
C PHE A 240 13.65 8.19 -18.04
N ILE A 241 13.66 6.89 -18.38
CA ILE A 241 13.01 5.86 -17.56
C ILE A 241 13.67 5.77 -16.18
N LEU A 242 15.01 5.84 -16.11
CA LEU A 242 15.74 5.86 -14.84
C LEU A 242 15.33 7.06 -13.97
N PHE A 243 15.26 8.26 -14.56
CA PHE A 243 14.76 9.45 -13.88
C PHE A 243 13.34 9.25 -13.35
N CYS A 244 12.42 8.69 -14.15
CA CYS A 244 11.04 8.46 -13.73
C CYS A 244 10.95 7.49 -12.54
N ILE A 245 11.73 6.40 -12.56
CA ILE A 245 11.77 5.43 -11.44
C ILE A 245 12.32 6.08 -10.18
N GLN A 246 13.33 6.94 -10.28
CA GLN A 246 13.87 7.67 -9.14
C GLN A 246 12.88 8.71 -8.60
N ALA A 247 12.26 9.51 -9.48
CA ALA A 247 11.35 10.59 -9.09
C ALA A 247 9.99 10.09 -8.58
N CYS A 248 9.37 9.11 -9.24
CA CYS A 248 8.03 8.61 -8.89
C CYS A 248 8.05 7.31 -8.07
N GLY A 249 9.18 6.59 -8.04
CA GLY A 249 9.32 5.34 -7.30
C GLY A 249 10.10 5.50 -5.99
N LEU A 250 11.35 5.93 -6.08
CA LEU A 250 12.27 5.97 -4.93
C LEU A 250 12.07 7.21 -4.05
N PHE A 251 11.87 8.38 -4.64
CA PHE A 251 11.69 9.61 -3.88
C PHE A 251 10.47 9.58 -2.93
N PRO A 252 9.28 9.08 -3.30
CA PRO A 252 8.17 8.95 -2.36
C PRO A 252 8.46 8.04 -1.17
N ILE A 253 9.26 6.98 -1.37
CA ILE A 253 9.72 6.09 -0.30
C ILE A 253 10.61 6.87 0.67
N PHE A 254 11.56 7.64 0.15
CA PHE A 254 12.44 8.49 0.94
C PHE A 254 11.67 9.60 1.68
N ASN A 255 10.74 10.27 1.02
CA ASN A 255 9.88 11.29 1.63
C ASN A 255 9.06 10.69 2.79
N ASN A 256 8.46 9.51 2.60
CA ASN A 256 7.75 8.83 3.69
C ASN A 256 8.68 8.41 4.83
N PHE A 257 9.91 7.98 4.53
CA PHE A 257 10.93 7.71 5.56
C PHE A 257 11.23 8.95 6.41
N THR A 258 11.54 10.09 5.78
CA THR A 258 11.86 11.33 6.53
C THR A 258 10.73 11.76 7.46
N ARG A 259 9.48 11.53 7.06
CA ARG A 259 8.30 11.81 7.87
C ARG A 259 8.13 10.84 9.03
N ARG A 260 8.49 9.56 8.87
CA ARG A 260 8.49 8.57 9.96
C ARG A 260 9.54 8.88 11.03
N CYS A 261 10.66 9.49 10.64
CA CYS A 261 11.69 9.96 11.58
C CYS A 261 11.36 11.31 12.24
N ASP A 262 10.11 11.79 12.12
CA ASP A 262 9.64 13.09 12.64
C ASP A 262 10.45 14.31 12.13
N LEU A 263 11.15 14.19 11.00
CA LEU A 263 11.92 15.28 10.38
C LEU A 263 11.02 16.21 9.53
N GLN A 264 10.00 16.78 10.17
CA GLN A 264 8.98 17.59 9.49
C GLN A 264 9.58 18.80 8.75
N GLY A 265 10.57 19.48 9.34
CA GLY A 265 11.24 20.61 8.68
C GLY A 265 11.93 20.23 7.37
N PHE A 266 12.59 19.07 7.34
CA PHE A 266 13.24 18.56 6.13
C PHE A 266 12.21 18.13 5.08
N HIS A 267 11.10 17.53 5.49
CA HIS A 267 9.98 17.22 4.59
C HIS A 267 9.42 18.49 3.93
N TYR A 268 9.14 19.55 4.69
CA TYR A 268 8.67 20.81 4.11
C TYR A 268 9.70 21.48 3.19
N PHE A 269 11.00 21.36 3.52
CA PHE A 269 12.07 21.80 2.63
C PHE A 269 12.05 21.04 1.28
N GLN A 270 11.95 19.70 1.32
CA GLN A 270 11.83 18.89 0.10
C GLN A 270 10.60 19.24 -0.72
N LEU A 271 9.44 19.32 -0.06
CA LEU A 271 8.16 19.70 -0.68
C LEU A 271 8.29 21.04 -1.41
N THR A 272 8.75 22.06 -0.69
CA THR A 272 8.86 23.43 -1.22
C THR A 272 9.89 23.49 -2.35
N SER A 273 11.03 22.84 -2.19
CA SER A 273 12.09 22.80 -3.21
C SER A 273 11.59 22.18 -4.53
N ILE A 274 10.90 21.04 -4.46
CA ILE A 274 10.39 20.35 -5.64
C ILE A 274 9.28 21.16 -6.31
N VAL A 275 8.28 21.62 -5.54
CA VAL A 275 7.16 22.40 -6.07
C VAL A 275 7.67 23.67 -6.74
N LEU A 276 8.52 24.45 -6.08
CA LEU A 276 9.08 25.68 -6.66
C LEU A 276 9.91 25.41 -7.91
N THR A 277 10.71 24.34 -7.92
CA THR A 277 11.52 23.98 -9.10
C THR A 277 10.61 23.66 -10.29
N VAL A 278 9.55 22.88 -10.09
CA VAL A 278 8.59 22.53 -11.15
C VAL A 278 7.82 23.77 -11.59
N ASP A 279 7.37 24.61 -10.67
CA ASP A 279 6.65 25.86 -10.93
C ASP A 279 7.47 26.82 -11.81
N VAL A 280 8.76 27.00 -11.51
CA VAL A 280 9.69 27.81 -12.30
C VAL A 280 9.86 27.24 -13.71
N ILE A 281 9.99 25.91 -13.85
CA ILE A 281 10.14 25.29 -15.16
C ILE A 281 8.83 25.39 -15.97
N VAL A 282 7.67 25.21 -15.34
CA VAL A 282 6.36 25.39 -15.99
C VAL A 282 6.20 26.82 -16.50
N TRP A 283 6.56 27.82 -15.70
CA TRP A 283 6.55 29.21 -16.13
C TRP A 283 7.49 29.46 -17.31
N TYR A 284 8.72 28.94 -17.25
CA TYR A 284 9.71 29.10 -18.31
C TYR A 284 9.29 28.44 -19.63
N LEU A 285 8.67 27.25 -19.57
CA LEU A 285 8.31 26.47 -20.76
C LEU A 285 6.97 26.88 -21.39
N PHE A 286 5.96 27.15 -20.57
CA PHE A 286 4.58 27.34 -21.01
C PHE A 286 4.09 28.78 -20.83
N GLY A 287 4.86 29.64 -20.16
CA GLY A 287 4.54 31.05 -19.95
C GLY A 287 3.59 31.31 -18.77
N LEU A 288 3.25 32.58 -18.59
CA LEU A 288 2.51 33.06 -17.41
C LEU A 288 1.09 32.48 -17.29
N GLY A 289 0.38 32.31 -18.41
CA GLY A 289 -1.00 31.80 -18.39
C GLY A 289 -1.10 30.40 -17.78
N TRP A 290 -0.30 29.46 -18.29
CA TRP A 290 -0.24 28.09 -17.77
C TRP A 290 0.29 28.02 -16.35
N PHE A 291 1.26 28.87 -16.00
CA PHE A 291 1.75 29.00 -14.64
C PHE A 291 0.64 29.41 -13.66
N ILE A 292 -0.19 30.40 -14.00
CA ILE A 292 -1.31 30.82 -13.15
C ILE A 292 -2.30 29.68 -12.95
N VAL A 293 -2.65 28.95 -14.02
CA VAL A 293 -3.55 27.79 -13.94
C VAL A 293 -2.97 26.70 -13.02
N TRP A 294 -1.68 26.41 -13.19
CA TRP A 294 -0.97 25.41 -12.41
C TRP A 294 -0.91 25.75 -10.91
N VAL A 295 -0.51 26.98 -10.56
CA VAL A 295 -0.48 27.43 -9.16
C VAL A 295 -1.88 27.52 -8.58
N SER A 296 -2.88 27.93 -9.36
CA SER A 296 -4.29 27.96 -8.92
C SER A 296 -4.80 26.56 -8.57
N LEU A 297 -4.42 25.53 -9.35
CA LEU A 297 -4.73 24.14 -9.04
C LEU A 297 -4.09 23.69 -7.70
N HIS A 298 -2.83 24.04 -7.45
CA HIS A 298 -2.17 23.74 -6.18
C HIS A 298 -2.88 24.40 -4.99
N LEU A 299 -3.20 25.70 -5.12
CA LEU A 299 -3.91 26.44 -4.08
C LEU A 299 -5.31 25.86 -3.83
N MET A 300 -6.02 25.46 -4.89
CA MET A 300 -7.31 24.79 -4.77
C MET A 300 -7.19 23.49 -3.95
N ILE A 301 -6.20 22.66 -4.24
CA ILE A 301 -6.01 21.38 -3.52
C ILE A 301 -5.65 21.62 -2.05
N VAL A 302 -4.74 22.56 -1.75
CA VAL A 302 -4.21 22.76 -0.40
C VAL A 302 -5.14 23.58 0.49
N ILE A 303 -5.96 24.46 -0.06
CA ILE A 303 -6.89 25.32 0.71
C ILE A 303 -8.31 24.77 0.65
N VAL A 304 -8.85 24.59 -0.57
CA VAL A 304 -10.24 24.16 -0.75
C VAL A 304 -10.42 22.70 -0.37
N GLY A 305 -9.43 21.84 -0.64
CA GLY A 305 -9.46 20.42 -0.27
C GLY A 305 -9.71 20.18 1.22
N PRO A 306 -8.84 20.66 2.13
CA PRO A 306 -9.05 20.58 3.58
C PRO A 306 -10.36 21.19 4.06
N TRP A 307 -10.72 22.37 3.54
CA TRP A 307 -11.98 23.04 3.91
C TRP A 307 -13.20 22.22 3.50
N TYR A 308 -13.20 21.69 2.28
CA TYR A 308 -14.26 20.83 1.78
C TYR A 308 -14.35 19.54 2.57
N PHE A 309 -13.20 18.91 2.88
CA PHE A 309 -13.13 17.71 3.71
C PHE A 309 -13.73 17.92 5.11
N LEU A 310 -13.40 19.02 5.79
CA LEU A 310 -14.01 19.37 7.08
C LEU A 310 -15.52 19.61 6.96
N THR A 311 -15.95 20.22 5.85
CA THR A 311 -17.38 20.42 5.58
C THR A 311 -18.09 19.09 5.35
N LEU A 312 -17.46 18.12 4.68
CA LEU A 312 -18.01 16.78 4.51
C LEU A 312 -18.09 16.00 5.83
N GLN A 313 -17.16 16.25 6.74
CA GLN A 313 -17.14 15.58 8.04
C GLN A 313 -18.43 15.79 8.84
N LYS A 314 -19.14 16.91 8.65
CA LYS A 314 -20.44 17.17 9.30
C LYS A 314 -21.57 16.24 8.84
N TYR A 315 -21.43 15.63 7.67
CA TYR A 315 -22.39 14.67 7.12
C TYR A 315 -22.04 13.21 7.47
N LYS A 316 -20.96 12.97 8.22
CA LYS A 316 -20.59 11.62 8.65
C LYS A 316 -21.60 11.12 9.67
N ASP A 317 -22.20 9.97 9.34
CA ASP A 317 -23.19 9.30 10.18
C ASP A 317 -22.82 7.83 10.35
N GLU A 318 -22.09 7.55 11.42
CA GLU A 318 -21.66 6.21 11.80
C GLU A 318 -22.53 5.72 12.96
N LEU A 319 -23.37 4.73 12.71
CA LEU A 319 -24.13 4.02 13.73
C LEU A 319 -23.32 2.81 14.17
N GLN A 320 -22.93 2.80 15.43
CA GLN A 320 -22.27 1.67 16.07
C GLN A 320 -23.18 1.06 17.11
N GLY A 321 -23.06 -0.24 17.30
CA GLY A 321 -23.79 -0.94 18.33
C GLY A 321 -22.98 -2.09 18.90
N PRO A 322 -23.40 -2.63 20.05
CA PRO A 322 -22.73 -3.78 20.64
C PRO A 322 -22.88 -5.09 19.83
N TRP A 323 -23.54 -5.04 18.67
CA TRP A 323 -23.63 -6.11 17.68
C TRP A 323 -22.58 -5.97 16.56
N ASP A 324 -21.82 -4.87 16.52
CA ASP A 324 -20.71 -4.74 15.59
C ASP A 324 -19.68 -5.84 15.86
N PRO A 325 -19.11 -6.45 14.80
CA PRO A 325 -18.11 -7.49 14.96
C PRO A 325 -16.94 -6.96 15.78
N ALA A 326 -16.56 -7.72 16.81
CA ALA A 326 -15.39 -7.39 17.62
C ALA A 326 -14.16 -7.28 16.72
N LYS A 327 -13.46 -6.15 16.76
CA LYS A 327 -12.21 -5.99 16.03
C LYS A 327 -11.16 -6.89 16.71
N PRO A 328 -10.52 -7.82 15.99
CA PRO A 328 -9.53 -8.70 16.58
C PRO A 328 -8.36 -7.86 17.11
N ILE A 329 -8.01 -8.04 18.38
CA ILE A 329 -6.82 -7.43 18.97
C ILE A 329 -5.65 -8.32 18.56
N LEU A 330 -4.99 -7.96 17.47
CA LEU A 330 -3.76 -8.61 17.06
C LEU A 330 -2.66 -8.19 18.04
N LYS A 331 -2.31 -9.08 18.99
CA LYS A 331 -1.07 -8.93 19.75
C LYS A 331 0.08 -9.29 18.81
N SER A 332 0.96 -8.33 18.53
CA SER A 332 2.25 -8.64 17.90
C SER A 332 3.03 -9.54 18.85
N LEU A 333 3.33 -10.76 18.40
CA LEU A 333 4.22 -11.71 19.08
C LEU A 333 5.68 -11.27 18.94
#